data_AF-A0A1Y4WFZ0-F1
#
_entry.id   AF-A0A1Y4WFZ0-F1
#
_cell.length_a   1.000
_cell.length_b   1.000
_cell.length_c   1.000
_cell.angle_alpha   90.00
_cell.angle_beta   90.00
_cell.angle_gamma   90.00
#
_symmetry.space_group_name_H-M   'P 1'
#
loop_
_entity.id
_entity.type
_entity.pdbx_description
1 polymer ?
#
loop_
_entity_poly.entity_id
_entity_poly.type
_entity_poly.pdbx_seq_one_letter_code
_entity_poly.pdbx_strand_id
1 'polypeptide(L)' 'MINRLPVQRCQYCGCEDIGLGWQHGEALVTFKKHGLLGNRLRYLICRRCGAVLYQCVAEPHKFPPVG' A
#
# COMPACT_ATOMS: atom_id res chain seq x y z
N MET A 1 17.20 6.92 -2.61
CA MET A 1 17.02 6.40 -1.24
C MET A 1 16.40 5.01 -1.35
N ILE A 2 17.05 3.98 -0.82
CA ILE A 2 16.52 2.62 -0.83
C ILE A 2 15.27 2.62 0.05
N ASN A 3 14.10 2.52 -0.56
CA ASN A 3 12.83 2.36 0.14
C ASN A 3 12.86 1.00 0.86
N ARG A 4 13.42 0.97 2.08
CA ARG A 4 13.22 -0.18 2.96
C ARG A 4 11.72 -0.34 3.14
N LEU A 5 11.20 -1.50 2.75
CA LEU A 5 9.81 -1.84 2.99
C LEU A 5 9.58 -1.78 4.51
N PRO A 6 8.47 -1.17 4.98
CA PRO A 6 8.16 -1.09 6.41
C PRO A 6 7.97 -2.47 7.06
N VAL A 7 7.79 -3.52 6.25
CA VAL A 7 7.66 -4.91 6.71
C VAL A 7 8.64 -5.79 5.94
N GLN A 8 9.46 -6.55 6.68
CA GLN A 8 10.44 -7.50 6.12
C GLN A 8 10.07 -8.97 6.36
N ARG A 9 9.16 -9.26 7.32
CA ARG A 9 8.73 -10.61 7.66
C ARG A 9 7.23 -10.63 7.96
N CYS A 10 6.53 -11.65 7.44
CA CYS A 10 5.11 -11.85 7.67
C CYS A 10 4.82 -12.24 9.11
N GLN A 11 4.01 -11.44 9.81
CA GLN A 11 3.59 -11.68 11.21
C GLN A 11 2.71 -12.93 11.40
N TYR A 12 2.14 -13.47 10.31
CA TYR A 12 1.22 -14.62 10.37
C TYR A 12 1.89 -15.97 10.11
N CYS A 13 2.93 -16.01 9.27
CA CYS A 13 3.58 -17.28 8.89
C CYS A 13 5.11 -17.24 8.90
N GLY A 14 5.72 -16.13 9.30
CA GLY A 14 7.17 -15.95 9.38
C GLY A 14 7.89 -15.85 8.04
N CYS A 15 7.19 -15.89 6.91
CA CYS A 15 7.80 -15.79 5.58
C CYS A 15 8.39 -14.39 5.33
N GLU A 16 9.60 -14.35 4.77
CA GLU A 16 10.30 -13.10 4.39
C GLU A 16 10.12 -12.76 2.91
N ASP A 17 9.47 -13.64 2.16
CA ASP A 17 9.17 -13.41 0.75
C ASP A 17 7.95 -12.49 0.60
N ILE A 18 8.22 -11.19 0.58
CA ILE A 18 7.21 -10.13 0.52
C ILE A 18 7.10 -9.59 -0.90
N GLY A 19 5.92 -9.73 -1.49
CA GLY A 19 5.58 -9.19 -2.80
C GLY A 19 4.95 -7.81 -2.73
N LEU A 20 5.03 -7.06 -3.83
CA LEU A 20 4.29 -5.83 -4.05
C LEU A 20 3.00 -6.13 -4.83
N GLY A 21 1.87 -5.67 -4.30
CA GLY A 21 0.56 -5.79 -4.94
C GLY A 21 -0.05 -4.43 -5.28
N TRP A 22 -0.97 -4.44 -6.25
CA TRP A 22 -1.73 -3.28 -6.70
C TRP A 22 -3.22 -3.60 -6.69
N GLN A 23 -4.05 -2.62 -6.31
CA GLN A 23 -5.49 -2.79 -6.49
C GLN A 23 -5.84 -2.64 -7.97
N HIS A 24 -6.65 -3.56 -8.47
CA HIS A 24 -7.28 -3.45 -9.79
C HIS A 24 -8.68 -2.84 -9.64
N GLY A 25 -9.16 -2.15 -10.68
CA GLY A 25 -10.47 -1.45 -10.70
C GLY A 25 -10.43 0.00 -10.22
N GLU A 26 -11.59 0.60 -9.97
CA GLU A 26 -11.77 2.02 -9.59
C GLU A 26 -11.47 2.35 -8.11
N ALA A 27 -10.63 1.55 -7.45
CA ALA A 27 -10.32 1.77 -6.05
C ALA A 27 -9.29 2.89 -5.88
N LEU A 28 -9.80 4.11 -5.85
CA LEU A 28 -9.05 5.33 -5.60
C LEU A 28 -9.32 5.81 -4.17
N VAL A 29 -8.26 6.13 -3.43
CA VAL A 29 -8.38 6.74 -2.10
C VAL A 29 -8.21 8.24 -2.20
N THR A 30 -9.15 8.98 -1.61
CA THR A 30 -9.19 10.44 -1.58
C THR A 30 -9.65 10.94 -0.21
N PHE A 31 -9.18 12.12 0.22
CA PHE A 31 -9.68 12.78 1.44
C PHE A 31 -11.03 13.48 1.24
N LYS A 32 -11.54 13.55 0.00
CA LYS A 32 -12.84 14.16 -0.30
C LYS A 32 -13.84 13.11 -0.74
N LYS A 33 -15.02 13.09 -0.12
CA LYS A 33 -16.16 12.21 -0.48
C LYS A 33 -16.51 12.25 -1.97
N HIS A 34 -16.27 13.37 -2.65
CA HIS A 34 -16.53 13.58 -4.08
C HIS A 34 -15.27 14.03 -4.85
N GLY A 35 -14.09 13.56 -4.47
CA GLY A 35 -12.83 13.95 -5.12
C GLY A 35 -12.60 13.25 -6.47
N LEU A 36 -12.29 14.03 -7.51
CA LEU A 36 -11.93 13.54 -8.85
C LEU A 36 -10.50 12.97 -8.94
N LEU A 37 -9.64 13.28 -7.94
CA LEU A 37 -8.23 12.93 -7.91
C LEU A 37 -7.98 12.02 -6.72
N GLY A 38 -8.07 10.71 -6.92
CA GLY A 38 -7.69 9.74 -5.90
C GLY A 38 -6.37 9.04 -6.23
N ASN A 39 -5.83 8.37 -5.22
CA ASN A 39 -4.52 7.73 -5.28
C ASN A 39 -4.69 6.22 -5.30
N ARG A 40 -3.89 5.53 -6.12
CA ARG A 40 -3.92 4.07 -6.17
C ARG A 40 -3.32 3.51 -4.90
N LEU A 41 -3.90 2.41 -4.44
CA LEU A 41 -3.37 1.65 -3.31
C LEU A 41 -2.31 0.65 -3.75
N ARG A 42 -1.24 0.60 -2.96
CA ARG A 42 -0.14 -0.34 -3.06
C ARG A 42 -0.10 -1.17 -1.78
N TYR A 43 0.18 -2.46 -1.94
CA TYR A 43 0.18 -3.44 -0.86
C TYR A 43 1.53 -4.12 -0.74
N LEU A 44 1.88 -4.49 0.49
CA LEU A 44 2.85 -5.55 0.76
C LEU A 44 2.09 -6.83 1.06
N ILE A 45 2.38 -7.89 0.31
CA ILE A 45 1.65 -9.16 0.37
C ILE A 45 2.65 -10.27 0.70
N CYS A 46 2.33 -11.11 1.68
CA CYS A 46 3.06 -12.34 1.92
C CYS A 46 2.84 -13.31 0.75
N ARG A 47 3.88 -13.65 -0.01
CA ARG A 47 3.73 -14.56 -1.17
C ARG A 47 3.42 -16.01 -0.78
N ARG A 48 3.63 -16.38 0.48
CA ARG A 48 3.30 -17.71 1.02
C ARG A 48 1.85 -17.85 1.44
N CYS A 49 1.36 -16.96 2.31
CA CYS A 49 0.04 -17.10 2.93
C CYS A 49 -1.02 -16.12 2.40
N GLY A 50 -0.64 -15.21 1.49
CA GLY A 50 -1.56 -14.23 0.90
C GLY A 50 -1.94 -13.06 1.81
N ALA A 51 -1.42 -12.99 3.04
CA ALA A 51 -1.74 -11.90 3.96
C ALA A 51 -1.26 -10.54 3.44
N VAL A 52 -2.11 -9.52 3.56
CA VAL A 52 -1.75 -8.12 3.33
C VAL A 52 -1.08 -7.59 4.61
N LEU A 53 0.19 -7.22 4.50
CA LEU A 53 1.04 -6.84 5.63
C LEU A 53 1.11 -5.32 5.84
N TYR A 54 0.93 -4.57 4.76
CA TYR A 54 0.96 -3.11 4.77
C TYR A 54 0.22 -2.59 3.53
N GLN A 55 -0.44 -1.44 3.68
CA GLN A 55 -1.13 -0.76 2.60
C GLN A 55 -0.81 0.73 2.66
N CYS A 56 -0.47 1.31 1.51
CA CYS A 56 -0.33 2.75 1.39
C CYS A 56 -0.73 3.24 0.00
N VAL A 57 -0.92 4.53 -0.10
CA VAL A 57 -1.07 5.26 -1.36
C VAL A 57 0.25 5.26 -2.13
N ALA A 58 0.18 5.13 -3.46
CA ALA A 58 1.37 5.06 -4.31
C ALA A 58 2.09 6.41 -4.43
N GLU A 59 1.34 7.51 -4.41
CA GLU A 59 1.85 8.87 -4.63
C GLU A 59 1.51 9.80 -3.46
N PRO A 60 2.08 9.61 -2.25
CA PRO A 60 1.66 10.34 -1.06
C PRO A 60 1.78 11.87 -1.16
N HIS A 61 2.61 12.38 -2.07
CA HIS A 61 2.75 13.81 -2.34
C HIS A 61 1.52 14.45 -3.01
N LYS A 62 0.58 13.66 -3.54
CA LYS A 62 -0.71 14.16 -4.05
C LYS A 62 -1.65 14.62 -2.93
N PHE A 63 -1.32 14.31 -1.69
CA PHE A 63 -2.06 14.75 -0.52
C PHE A 63 -1.56 16.10 -0.03
N PRO A 64 -2.47 16.98 0.45
CA PRO A 64 -2.07 18.26 1.01
C PRO A 64 -1.15 18.05 2.24
N PRO A 65 -0.19 18.94 2.48
CA PRO A 65 0.66 18.87 3.66
C PRO A 65 -0.19 18.99 4.94
N VAL A 66 0.25 18.34 6.01
CA VAL A 66 -0.31 18.54 7.34
C VAL A 66 0.05 19.97 7.76
N GLY A 67 -0.97 20.83 7.90
CA GLY A 67 -0.83 22.20 8.41
C GLY A 67 -0.82 22.24 9.94
#